data_AF-A0A6S7K6F4-F1
#
_entry.id   AF-A0A6S7K6F4-F1
#
_cell.length_a   1.000
_cell.length_b   1.000
_cell.length_c   1.000
_cell.angle_alpha   90.00
_cell.angle_beta   90.00
_cell.angle_gamma   90.00
#
_symmetry.space_group_name_H-M   'P 1'
#
loop_
_entity.id
_entity.type
_entity.pdbx_description
1 polymer ?
#
loop_
_entity_poly.entity_id
_entity_poly.type
_entity_poly.pdbx_seq_one_letter_code
_entity_poly.pdbx_strand_id
1 'polypeptide(L)'
;MDKPWMNANLKQLIKRRQKAFSPGDVFLYKLLQNKVNRERKRCRMIYYKNKVQDLQHTKPRDWCDWWREVKQFCGTSKAARRDIRSILRTNTESSDQDLANEIMKAFAS
;
A
#
# COMPACT_ATOMS: atom_id res chain seq x y z
N MET A 1 -2.41 10.24 19.26
CA MET A 1 -3.75 9.81 18.78
C MET A 1 -3.63 8.45 18.12
N ASP A 2 -4.47 7.50 18.52
CA ASP A 2 -4.54 6.21 17.85
C ASP A 2 -5.15 6.36 16.44
N LYS A 3 -4.79 5.43 15.55
CA LYS A 3 -5.34 5.42 14.19
C LYS A 3 -6.83 5.04 14.24
N PRO A 4 -7.70 5.61 13.38
CA PRO A 4 -9.15 5.43 13.49
C PRO A 4 -9.61 3.99 13.25
N TRP A 5 -8.82 3.18 12.55
CA TRP A 5 -9.06 1.75 12.33
C TRP A 5 -8.53 0.85 13.46
N MET A 6 -7.99 1.41 14.54
CA MET A 6 -7.35 0.64 15.60
C MET A 6 -8.39 0.17 16.62
N ASN A 7 -8.61 -1.15 16.71
CA ASN A 7 -9.54 -1.75 17.68
C ASN A 7 -8.80 -2.34 18.91
N ALA A 8 -9.58 -2.67 19.94
CA ALA A 8 -9.05 -3.23 21.20
C ALA A 8 -8.28 -4.55 20.98
N ASN A 9 -8.77 -5.41 20.08
CA ASN A 9 -8.13 -6.68 19.74
C ASN A 9 -6.72 -6.48 19.14
N LEU A 10 -6.57 -5.57 18.18
CA LEU A 10 -5.28 -5.25 17.57
C LEU A 10 -4.31 -4.67 18.59
N LYS A 11 -4.78 -3.79 19.49
CA LYS A 11 -3.97 -3.25 20.59
C LYS A 11 -3.46 -4.38 21.50
N GLN A 12 -4.33 -5.32 21.86
CA GLN A 12 -3.97 -6.47 22.69
C GLN A 12 -2.92 -7.35 22.01
N LEU A 13 -3.06 -7.62 20.70
CA LEU A 13 -2.09 -8.41 19.94
C LEU A 13 -0.72 -7.72 19.84
N ILE A 14 -0.69 -6.39 19.68
CA ILE A 14 0.55 -5.62 19.69
C ILE A 14 1.25 -5.76 21.04
N LYS A 15 0.52 -5.62 22.15
CA LYS A 15 1.06 -5.81 23.51
C LYS A 15 1.62 -7.23 23.70
N ARG A 16 0.89 -8.26 23.24
CA ARG A 16 1.34 -9.66 23.31
C ARG A 16 2.62 -9.89 22.50
N ARG A 17 2.70 -9.33 21.29
CA ARG A 17 3.92 -9.39 20.46
C ARG A 17 5.10 -8.69 21.14
N GLN A 18 4.88 -7.52 21.72
CA GLN A 18 5.91 -6.78 22.45
C GLN A 18 6.41 -7.57 23.67
N LYS A 19 5.51 -8.24 24.40
CA LYS A 19 5.90 -9.13 25.50
C LYS A 19 6.72 -10.34 25.03
N ALA A 20 6.42 -10.87 23.84
CA ALA A 20 7.16 -11.96 23.21
C ALA A 20 8.48 -11.52 22.53
N PHE A 21 8.88 -10.26 22.66
CA PHE A 21 10.14 -9.75 22.11
C PHE A 21 11.37 -10.04 23.02
N SER A 22 11.15 -10.60 24.22
CA SER A 22 12.21 -11.08 25.12
C SER A 22 12.68 -12.50 24.78
N PRO A 23 13.93 -12.89 25.13
CA PRO A 23 14.70 -13.83 24.32
C PRO A 23 14.35 -15.30 24.58
N GLY A 24 14.23 -16.07 23.50
CA GLY A 24 14.12 -17.53 23.49
C GLY A 24 13.06 -18.04 22.50
N ASP A 25 11.90 -17.38 22.45
CA ASP A 25 10.75 -17.88 21.69
C ASP A 25 10.52 -17.10 20.38
N VAL A 26 11.46 -17.28 19.45
CA VAL A 26 11.41 -16.70 18.10
C VAL A 26 10.15 -17.14 17.35
N PHE A 27 9.68 -18.36 17.61
CA PHE A 27 8.49 -18.91 16.97
C PHE A 27 7.23 -18.15 17.40
N LEU A 28 7.02 -17.99 18.71
CA LEU A 28 5.88 -17.25 19.25
C LEU A 28 5.89 -15.79 18.80
N TYR A 29 7.06 -15.16 18.75
CA TYR A 29 7.19 -13.81 18.21
C TYR A 29 6.74 -13.72 16.74
N LYS A 30 7.22 -14.62 15.86
CA LYS A 30 6.82 -14.67 14.44
C LYS A 30 5.33 -14.95 14.28
N LEU A 31 4.78 -15.88 15.06
CA LEU A 31 3.35 -16.20 15.06
C LEU A 31 2.51 -14.96 15.43
N LEU A 32 2.90 -14.25 16.49
CA LEU A 32 2.22 -13.03 16.93
C LEU A 32 2.39 -11.89 15.92
N GLN A 33 3.54 -11.76 15.27
CA GLN A 33 3.75 -10.79 14.19
C GLN A 33 2.81 -11.04 13.01
N ASN A 34 2.66 -12.30 12.58
CA ASN A 34 1.72 -12.68 11.53
C ASN A 34 0.27 -12.39 11.94
N LYS A 35 -0.09 -12.69 13.19
CA LYS A 35 -1.43 -12.41 13.72
C LYS A 35 -1.73 -10.91 13.76
N VAL A 36 -0.80 -10.09 14.26
CA VAL A 36 -0.89 -8.63 14.23
C VAL A 36 -1.04 -8.11 12.81
N ASN A 37 -0.27 -8.63 11.85
CA ASN A 37 -0.35 -8.21 10.46
C ASN A 37 -1.70 -8.53 9.80
N ARG A 38 -2.24 -9.73 10.07
CA ARG A 38 -3.57 -10.15 9.58
C ARG A 38 -4.66 -9.25 10.16
N GLU A 39 -4.66 -9.05 11.47
CA GLU A 39 -5.66 -8.18 12.13
C GLU A 39 -5.54 -6.73 11.68
N ARG A 40 -4.32 -6.21 11.49
CA ARG A 40 -4.11 -4.87 10.93
C ARG A 40 -4.72 -4.73 9.53
N LYS A 41 -4.50 -5.70 8.65
CA LYS A 41 -5.09 -5.70 7.29
C LYS A 41 -6.62 -5.76 7.38
N ARG A 42 -7.16 -6.64 8.22
CA ARG A 42 -8.61 -6.78 8.45
C ARG A 42 -9.24 -5.48 8.94
N CYS A 43 -8.66 -4.85 9.96
CA CYS A 43 -9.18 -3.61 10.53
C CYS A 43 -9.19 -2.46 9.52
N ARG A 44 -8.10 -2.33 8.74
CA ARG A 44 -8.04 -1.33 7.65
C ARG A 44 -9.11 -1.59 6.61
N MET A 45 -9.25 -2.84 6.16
CA MET A 45 -10.26 -3.22 5.17
C MET A 45 -11.67 -2.86 5.65
N ILE A 46 -12.03 -3.22 6.88
CA ILE A 46 -13.36 -2.93 7.44
C ILE A 46 -13.59 -1.42 7.54
N TYR A 47 -12.63 -0.68 8.09
CA TYR A 47 -12.75 0.77 8.25
C TYR A 47 -12.95 1.47 6.90
N TYR A 48 -12.11 1.17 5.91
CA TYR A 48 -12.24 1.79 4.59
C TYR A 48 -13.49 1.32 3.86
N LYS A 49 -13.89 0.05 3.98
CA LYS A 49 -15.15 -0.44 3.41
C LYS A 49 -16.35 0.35 3.96
N ASN A 50 -16.43 0.48 5.28
CA ASN A 50 -17.51 1.22 5.92
C ASN A 50 -17.46 2.70 5.55
N LYS A 51 -16.27 3.32 5.59
CA LYS A 51 -16.12 4.74 5.22
C LYS A 51 -16.50 5.01 3.77
N VAL A 52 -16.14 4.11 2.84
CA VAL A 52 -16.53 4.23 1.43
C VAL A 52 -18.05 4.05 1.28
N GLN A 53 -18.64 3.09 1.97
CA GLN A 53 -20.09 2.87 1.97
C GLN A 53 -20.83 4.09 2.53
N ASP A 54 -20.39 4.65 3.67
CA ASP A 54 -20.98 5.85 4.26
C ASP A 54 -20.89 7.05 3.32
N LEU A 55 -19.76 7.24 2.64
CA LEU A 55 -19.60 8.30 1.64
C LEU A 55 -20.54 8.13 0.44
N GLN A 56 -20.76 6.90 -0.03
CA GLN A 56 -21.73 6.62 -1.11
C GLN A 56 -23.14 7.04 -0.74
N HIS A 57 -23.57 6.75 0.48
CA HIS A 57 -24.95 6.99 0.91
C HIS A 57 -25.19 8.43 1.36
N THR A 58 -24.21 9.07 2.01
CA THR A 58 -24.38 10.41 2.59
C THR A 58 -24.06 11.52 1.60
N LYS A 59 -23.06 11.34 0.72
CA LYS A 59 -22.55 12.38 -0.19
C LYS A 59 -22.08 11.78 -1.52
N PRO A 60 -23.01 11.40 -2.41
CA PRO A 60 -22.69 10.69 -3.65
C PRO A 60 -21.76 11.47 -4.60
N ARG A 61 -21.81 12.81 -4.59
CA ARG A 61 -20.88 13.66 -5.38
C ARG A 61 -19.45 13.58 -4.83
N ASP A 62 -19.27 13.74 -3.53
CA ASP A 62 -17.97 13.63 -2.86
C ASP A 62 -17.35 12.23 -3.06
N TRP A 63 -18.18 11.18 -3.04
CA TRP A 63 -17.73 9.83 -3.35
C TRP A 63 -17.22 9.68 -4.78
N CYS A 64 -17.95 10.21 -5.78
CA CYS A 64 -17.53 10.20 -7.18
C CYS A 64 -16.22 10.97 -7.40
N ASP A 65 -16.07 12.14 -6.76
CA ASP A 65 -14.86 12.97 -6.83
C ASP A 65 -13.66 12.27 -6.18
N TRP A 66 -13.83 11.75 -4.97
CA TRP A 66 -12.81 10.98 -4.26
C TRP A 66 -12.37 9.74 -5.05
N TRP A 67 -13.31 8.99 -5.61
CA TRP A 67 -12.99 7.79 -6.40
C TRP A 67 -12.27 8.12 -7.70
N ARG A 68 -12.58 9.27 -8.33
CA ARG A 68 -11.84 9.77 -9.50
C ARG A 68 -10.38 10.08 -9.14
N GLU A 69 -10.13 10.75 -8.02
CA GLU A 69 -8.78 11.05 -7.54
C GLU A 69 -7.99 9.78 -7.22
N VAL A 70 -8.59 8.82 -6.51
CA VAL A 70 -7.96 7.52 -6.22
C VAL A 70 -7.54 6.79 -7.50
N LYS A 71 -8.39 6.82 -8.54
CA LYS A 71 -8.04 6.23 -9.85
C LYS A 71 -6.87 6.94 -10.54
N GLN A 72 -6.72 8.26 -10.36
CA GLN A 72 -5.57 9.00 -10.87
C GLN A 72 -4.29 8.56 -10.16
N PHE A 73 -4.29 8.48 -8.83
CA PHE A 73 -3.11 8.05 -8.05
C PHE A 73 -2.70 6.60 -8.30
N CYS A 74 -3.66 5.69 -8.45
CA CYS A 74 -3.37 4.28 -8.72
C CYS A 74 -2.99 3.99 -10.18
N GLY A 75 -2.84 5.01 -11.03
CA GLY A 75 -2.49 4.83 -12.44
C GLY A 75 -3.56 4.12 -13.29
N THR A 76 -4.76 3.94 -12.73
CA THR A 76 -5.88 3.26 -13.42
C THR A 76 -6.72 4.23 -14.26
N SER A 77 -6.43 5.53 -14.18
CA SER A 77 -6.99 6.53 -15.09
C SER A 77 -6.39 6.37 -16.50
N LYS A 78 -7.21 6.53 -17.54
CA LYS A 78 -6.77 6.46 -18.94
C LYS A 78 -5.62 7.44 -19.27
N ALA A 79 -5.51 8.55 -18.52
CA ALA A 79 -4.47 9.57 -18.67
C ALA A 79 -3.12 9.22 -18.00
N ALA A 80 -3.13 8.39 -16.96
CA ALA A 80 -1.92 7.90 -16.29
C ALA A 80 -1.22 6.77 -17.07
N ARG A 81 -1.89 6.21 -18.08
CA ARG A 81 -1.27 5.40 -19.14
C ARG A 81 -0.56 6.25 -20.21
N ARG A 82 -0.22 7.51 -19.94
CA ARG A 82 0.89 8.12 -20.68
C ARG A 82 2.14 7.37 -20.25
N ASP A 83 2.39 6.37 -21.08
CA ASP A 83 3.32 5.28 -20.95
C ASP A 83 4.63 5.76 -20.34
N ILE A 84 5.16 5.06 -19.35
CA ILE A 84 6.52 5.29 -18.85
C ILE A 84 7.49 5.31 -20.05
N ARG A 85 7.17 4.55 -21.11
CA ARG A 85 7.86 4.57 -22.41
C ARG A 85 7.86 5.93 -23.11
N SER A 86 6.79 6.73 -22.97
CA SER A 86 6.73 8.10 -23.52
C SER A 86 7.61 9.08 -22.73
N ILE A 87 7.80 8.84 -21.43
CA ILE A 87 8.68 9.63 -20.56
C ILE A 87 10.15 9.25 -20.80
N LEU A 88 10.44 7.97 -21.08
CA LEU A 88 11.79 7.49 -21.38
C LEU A 88 12.26 7.84 -22.80
N ARG A 89 11.34 8.05 -23.75
CA ARG A 89 11.67 8.37 -25.15
C ARG A 89 12.20 9.78 -25.38
N THR A 90 12.20 10.67 -24.38
CA THR A 90 12.52 12.08 -24.64
C THR A 90 14.02 12.39 -24.79
N ASN A 91 14.96 11.44 -24.58
CA ASN A 91 16.38 11.78 -24.64
C ASN A 91 17.35 10.75 -25.23
N THR A 92 16.88 9.69 -25.88
CA THR A 92 17.81 8.74 -26.50
C THR A 92 17.28 8.22 -27.82
N GLU A 93 17.91 8.63 -28.92
CA GLU A 93 17.96 7.88 -30.19
C GLU A 93 18.78 6.58 -30.04
N SER A 94 18.83 6.02 -28.83
CA SER A 94 19.59 4.81 -28.53
C SER A 94 18.69 3.60 -28.65
N SER A 95 19.24 2.55 -29.22
CA SER A 95 18.55 1.28 -29.43
C SER A 95 18.11 0.70 -28.08
N ASP A 96 17.04 -0.11 -28.08
CA ASP A 96 16.56 -0.81 -26.88
C ASP A 96 17.69 -1.62 -26.20
N GLN A 97 18.71 -2.04 -26.97
CA GLN A 97 19.90 -2.72 -26.49
C GLN A 97 20.83 -1.83 -25.64
N ASP A 98 20.99 -0.57 -26.02
CA ASP A 98 21.87 0.38 -25.33
C ASP A 98 21.27 0.76 -23.96
N LEU A 99 19.95 0.94 -23.93
CA LEU A 99 19.19 1.17 -22.70
C LEU A 99 19.32 -0.01 -21.72
N ALA A 100 19.21 -1.24 -22.22
CA ALA A 100 19.36 -2.43 -21.38
C ALA A 100 20.76 -2.52 -20.76
N ASN A 101 21.80 -2.17 -21.53
CA ASN A 101 23.19 -2.19 -21.07
C ASN A 101 23.47 -1.12 -20.00
N GLU A 102 22.94 0.10 -20.16
CA GLU A 102 23.10 1.17 -19.16
C GLU A 102 22.38 0.87 -17.85
N ILE A 103 21.17 0.30 -17.93
CA ILE A 103 20.46 -0.19 -16.74
C ILE A 103 21.31 -1.23 -16.01
N MET A 104 21.86 -2.21 -16.74
CA MET A 104 22.66 -3.27 -16.14
C MET A 104 23.95 -2.74 -15.49
N LYS A 105 24.63 -1.75 -16.07
CA LYS A 105 25.78 -1.08 -15.46
C LYS A 105 25.42 -0.32 -14.18
N ALA A 106 24.31 0.43 -14.18
CA ALA A 106 23.89 1.22 -13.04
C ALA A 106 23.58 0.37 -11.79
N PHE A 107 23.14 -0.87 -11.98
CA PHE A 107 22.89 -1.82 -10.88
C PHE A 107 24.10 -2.67 -10.50
N ALA A 108 25.16 -2.67 -11.30
CA ALA A 108 26.38 -3.44 -11.05
C ALA A 108 27.49 -2.64 -10.35
N SER A 109 27.27 -1.35 -10.08
CA SER A 109 28.16 -0.47 -9.31
C SER A 109 27.64 -0.24 -7.89
#